data_AF-A0A923YT32-F1
#
_entry.id   AF-A0A923YT32-F1
#
_cell.length_a   1.000
_cell.length_b   1.000
_cell.length_c   1.000
_cell.angle_alpha   90.00
_cell.angle_beta   90.00
_cell.angle_gamma   90.00
#
_symmetry.space_group_name_H-M   'P 1'
#
loop_
_entity.id
_entity.type
_entity.pdbx_description
1 polymer ?
#
loop_
_entity_poly.entity_id
_entity_poly.type
_entity_poly.pdbx_seq_one_letter_code
_entity_poly.pdbx_strand_id
1 'polypeptide(L)' 'MIAIGLMSGTSMDGIDAALIDTDGDAAVRRIAFATTPY' A
#
# COMPACT_ATOMS: atom_id res chain seq x y z
N MET A 1 -0.90 -14.22 2.80
CA MET A 1 -0.35 -13.93 1.45
C MET A 1 0.23 -12.54 1.49
N ILE A 2 1.44 -12.34 0.96
CA ILE A 2 2.04 -11.01 0.88
C ILE A 2 1.48 -10.29 -0.35
N ALA A 3 0.93 -9.10 -0.13
CA ALA A 3 0.38 -8.24 -1.18
C ALA A 3 0.91 -6.80 -1.02
N ILE A 4 1.01 -6.09 -2.15
CA ILE A 4 1.37 -4.67 -2.19
C ILE A 4 0.21 -3.86 -2.78
N GLY A 5 -0.23 -2.84 -2.05
CA GLY A 5 -1.18 -1.84 -2.52
C GLY A 5 -0.45 -0.58 -2.97
N LEU A 6 -0.85 -0.03 -4.12
CA LEU A 6 -0.30 1.21 -4.67
C LEU A 6 -1.43 2.21 -4.88
N MET A 7 -1.20 3.48 -4.55
CA MET A 7 -2.12 4.58 -4.79
C MET A 7 -1.35 5.82 -5.28
N SER A 8 -1.85 6.46 -6.34
CA SER A 8 -1.40 7.77 -6.80
C SER A 8 -2.61 8.69 -6.80
N GLY A 9 -2.63 9.64 -5.88
CA GLY A 9 -3.68 10.65 -5.81
C GLY A 9 -3.69 11.56 -7.04
N THR A 10 -4.81 12.20 -7.32
CA THR A 10 -4.92 13.21 -8.38
C THR A 10 -4.16 14.51 -8.05
N SER A 11 -3.68 14.66 -6.81
CA SER A 11 -2.80 15.75 -6.33
C SER A 11 -1.40 15.73 -6.93
N MET A 12 -0.93 14.56 -7.41
CA MET A 12 0.44 14.38 -7.95
C MET A 12 1.57 14.76 -6.99
N ASP A 13 1.39 14.54 -5.69
CA ASP A 13 2.37 14.77 -4.64
C ASP A 13 3.28 13.56 -4.37
N GLY A 14 2.86 12.36 -4.76
CA GLY A 14 3.67 11.15 -4.69
C GLY A 14 2.91 9.87 -5.00
N ILE A 15 3.62 8.75 -4.87
CA ILE A 15 3.09 7.38 -4.96
C ILE A 15 3.18 6.74 -3.58
N ASP A 16 2.05 6.34 -3.03
CA ASP A 16 1.97 5.60 -1.78
C ASP A 16 2.02 4.10 -2.03
N ALA A 17 2.79 3.39 -1.19
CA ALA A 17 2.92 1.95 -1.22
C ALA A 17 2.67 1.35 0.18
N ALA A 18 1.81 0.34 0.25
CA ALA A 18 1.52 -0.41 1.47
C ALA A 18 1.81 -1.90 1.28
N LEU A 19 2.68 -2.47 2.12
CA LEU A 19 2.94 -3.90 2.18
C LEU A 19 2.08 -4.52 3.27
N ILE A 20 1.27 -5.52 2.91
CA ILE A 20 0.38 -6.23 3.83
C ILE A 20 0.54 -7.74 3.73
N ASP A 21 0.15 -8.41 4.81
CA ASP A 21 -0.15 -9.84 4.82
C ASP A 21 -1.66 -10.02 4.97
N THR A 22 -2.28 -10.74 4.06
CA THR A 22 -3.73 -10.92 4.00
C THR A 22 -4.12 -12.36 3.67
N ASP A 23 -5.30 -12.78 4.13
CA ASP A 23 -5.94 -14.02 3.70
C ASP A 23 -6.72 -13.88 2.37
N GLY A 24 -6.88 -12.65 1.87
CA GLY A 24 -7.63 -12.34 0.64
C GLY A 24 -9.11 -12.02 0.85
N ASP A 25 -9.58 -11.94 2.10
CA ASP A 25 -10.97 -11.57 2.42
C ASP A 25 -11.00 -10.44 3.47
N ALA A 26 -10.97 -10.78 4.76
CA ALA A 26 -11.15 -9.83 5.84
C ALA A 26 -9.89 -9.63 6.71
N ALA A 27 -9.00 -10.61 6.79
CA ALA A 27 -7.81 -10.48 7.62
C ALA A 27 -6.72 -9.68 6.88
N VAL A 28 -6.30 -8.57 7.48
CA VAL A 28 -5.23 -7.73 6.96
C VAL A 28 -4.29 -7.32 8.09
N ARG A 29 -3.01 -7.62 7.93
CA ARG A 29 -1.93 -7.16 8.81
C ARG A 29 -1.00 -6.22 8.03
N ARG A 30 -0.83 -5.01 8.55
CA ARG A 30 0.13 -4.04 8.01
C ARG A 30 1.56 -4.49 8.31
N ILE A 31 2.45 -4.40 7.32
CA ILE A 31 3.87 -4.71 7.48
C ILE A 31 4.70 -3.44 7.35
N ALA A 32 4.53 -2.71 6.25
CA ALA A 32 5.31 -1.50 5.96
C ALA A 32 4.50 -0.50 5.13
N PHE A 33 4.94 0.76 5.17
CA PHE A 33 4.41 1.84 4.36
C PHE A 33 5.56 2.73 3.87
N ALA A 34 5.43 3.23 2.65
CA ALA A 34 6.35 4.21 2.09
C ALA A 34 5.61 5.15 1.13
N THR A 35 6.06 6.39 1.06
CA THR A 35 5.66 7.36 0.04
C THR A 35 6.89 7.70 -0.79
N THR A 36 6.76 7.62 -2.11
CA THR A 36 7.79 8.07 -3.06
C THR A 36 7.35 9.41 -3.62
N PRO A 37 8.08 10.52 -3.38
CA PRO A 37 7.76 11.80 -3.98
C PRO A 37 7.78 11.73 -5.51
N TYR A 38 6.95 12.54 -6.15
CA TYR A 38 6.92 12.67 -7.61
C TYR A 38 8.19 13.34 -8.17
#